data_AF-A0AAU9ET63-F1
#
_entry.id   AF-A0AAU9ET63-F1
#
_cell.length_a   1.000
_cell.length_b   1.000
_cell.length_c   1.000
_cell.angle_alpha   90.00
_cell.angle_beta   90.00
_cell.angle_gamma   90.00
#
_symmetry.space_group_name_H-M   'P 1'
#
loop_
_entity.id
_entity.type
_entity.pdbx_description
1 polymer ?
#
loop_
_entity_poly.entity_id
_entity_poly.type
_entity_poly.pdbx_seq_one_letter_code
_entity_poly.pdbx_strand_id
1 'polypeptide(L)'
;MIDLHTHTLFSDGELLPAELAQRAQVLGLEALAFTDHADMSNLEMVLPRLLAAAAELDRHHAMRLLAGVELTHLPPALIGPYTQKARAMGAQIVVVHGESPVEPVAPGTNRAAIEAGVDILAHPGMITPEECALAADKGVMLEISARGGHSLGNGRVASLGRAAGAGLVINTDSHAPRDLIDHAYAQRVGRFAGLSGEEVEQCFARSRALVERALGVNV
;
A
#
# COMPACT_ATOMS: atom_id res chain seq x y z
N MET A 1 -1.81 10.11 10.70
CA MET A 1 -2.15 9.25 9.52
C MET A 1 -1.12 8.17 9.37
N ILE A 2 -1.44 7.11 8.64
CA ILE A 2 -0.55 5.98 8.37
C ILE A 2 -0.40 5.87 6.86
N ASP A 3 0.81 5.60 6.37
CA ASP A 3 1.09 5.43 4.95
C ASP A 3 1.82 4.11 4.70
N LEU A 4 1.17 3.19 4.01
CA LEU A 4 1.63 1.81 3.85
C LEU A 4 2.14 1.49 2.44
N HIS A 5 2.28 2.51 1.59
CA HIS A 5 2.76 2.36 0.22
C HIS A 5 3.72 3.50 -0.11
N THR A 6 5.01 3.28 0.14
CA THR A 6 6.09 4.26 -0.13
C THR A 6 7.37 3.59 -0.62
N HIS A 7 8.14 4.31 -1.42
CA HIS A 7 9.32 3.80 -2.13
C HIS A 7 10.60 4.51 -1.70
N THR A 8 11.71 3.80 -1.78
CA THR A 8 13.04 4.28 -1.41
C THR A 8 14.01 4.10 -2.58
N LEU A 9 15.29 4.41 -2.36
CA LEU A 9 16.36 4.15 -3.32
C LEU A 9 16.61 2.65 -3.59
N PHE A 10 15.89 1.73 -2.94
CA PHE A 10 15.99 0.30 -3.22
C PHE A 10 15.16 -0.12 -4.45
N SER A 11 14.20 0.68 -4.89
CA SER A 11 13.62 0.65 -6.24
C SER A 11 13.89 1.95 -6.99
N ASP A 12 12.94 2.86 -6.97
CA ASP A 12 12.81 4.03 -7.82
C ASP A 12 12.31 5.27 -7.04
N GLY A 13 12.25 5.16 -5.71
CA GLY A 13 12.14 6.31 -4.84
C GLY A 13 13.42 7.15 -4.83
N GLU A 14 13.29 8.43 -4.51
CA GLU A 14 14.37 9.42 -4.50
C GLU A 14 15.12 9.48 -3.15
N LEU A 15 14.65 8.75 -2.12
CA LEU A 15 15.09 8.90 -0.73
C LEU A 15 15.65 7.61 -0.14
N LEU A 16 16.65 7.76 0.73
CA LEU A 16 17.04 6.69 1.65
C LEU A 16 15.90 6.39 2.64
N PRO A 17 15.78 5.16 3.17
CA PRO A 17 14.80 4.83 4.21
C PRO A 17 14.85 5.79 5.42
N ALA A 18 16.05 6.18 5.85
CA ALA A 18 16.22 7.11 6.97
C ALA A 18 15.71 8.53 6.65
N GLU A 19 15.92 9.02 5.43
CA GLU A 19 15.43 10.34 5.02
C GLU A 19 13.91 10.35 4.88
N LEU A 20 13.34 9.29 4.30
CA LEU A 20 11.91 9.12 4.17
C LEU A 20 11.23 9.06 5.55
N ALA A 21 11.73 8.24 6.47
CA ALA A 21 11.22 8.13 7.84
C ALA A 21 11.28 9.46 8.60
N GLN A 22 12.41 10.18 8.52
CA GLN A 22 12.57 11.47 9.20
C GLN A 22 11.54 12.51 8.68
N ARG A 23 11.30 12.55 7.37
CA ARG A 23 10.31 13.47 6.77
C ARG A 23 8.89 13.11 7.16
N ALA A 24 8.54 11.83 7.10
CA ALA A 24 7.24 11.31 7.54
C ALA A 24 6.97 11.66 9.01
N GLN A 25 7.96 11.49 9.89
CA GLN A 25 7.83 11.85 11.31
C GLN A 25 7.58 13.36 11.50
N VAL A 26 8.28 14.21 10.76
CA VAL A 26 8.07 15.67 10.83
C VAL A 26 6.66 16.07 10.36
N LEU A 27 6.09 15.33 9.40
CA LEU A 27 4.70 15.51 8.96
C LEU A 27 3.66 14.93 9.94
N GLY A 28 4.09 14.25 11.00
CA GLY A 28 3.21 13.70 12.03
C GLY A 28 2.55 12.37 11.63
N LEU A 29 3.20 11.56 10.80
CA LEU A 29 2.74 10.19 10.53
C LEU A 29 2.89 9.31 11.78
N GLU A 30 1.92 8.43 11.99
CA GLU A 30 1.88 7.46 13.11
C GLU A 30 2.55 6.15 12.74
N ALA A 31 2.48 5.76 11.46
CA ALA A 31 3.24 4.65 10.90
C ALA A 31 3.56 4.88 9.42
N LEU A 32 4.63 4.24 8.96
CA LEU A 32 5.10 4.24 7.57
C LEU A 32 5.60 2.85 7.19
N ALA A 33 5.30 2.37 5.98
CA ALA A 33 5.90 1.15 5.43
C ALA A 33 6.80 1.45 4.24
N PHE A 34 8.02 0.88 4.23
CA PHE A 34 8.84 0.79 3.04
C PHE A 34 8.38 -0.39 2.19
N THR A 35 7.93 -0.13 0.98
CA THR A 35 7.32 -1.12 0.08
C THR A 35 7.84 -0.93 -1.33
N ASP A 36 9.17 -0.82 -1.48
CA ASP A 36 9.83 -0.71 -2.78
C ASP A 36 9.35 -1.78 -3.77
N HIS A 37 9.37 -1.42 -5.05
CA HIS A 37 9.06 -2.32 -6.15
C HIS A 37 9.93 -3.58 -6.11
N ALA A 38 9.27 -4.72 -6.23
CA ALA A 38 9.92 -6.02 -6.27
C ALA A 38 9.35 -6.93 -7.36
N ASP A 39 10.25 -7.66 -8.01
CA ASP A 39 9.95 -8.76 -8.90
C ASP A 39 10.84 -9.98 -8.59
N MET A 40 10.87 -10.95 -9.51
CA MET A 40 11.70 -12.14 -9.36
C MET A 40 13.20 -11.86 -9.29
N SER A 41 13.66 -10.71 -9.78
CA SER A 41 15.07 -10.36 -9.91
C SER A 41 15.65 -9.76 -8.64
N ASN A 42 14.85 -8.99 -7.88
CA ASN A 42 15.37 -8.15 -6.79
C ASN A 42 14.73 -8.44 -5.42
N LEU A 43 13.63 -9.21 -5.31
CA LEU A 43 12.93 -9.46 -4.04
C LEU A 43 13.88 -9.93 -2.92
N GLU A 44 14.77 -10.88 -3.24
CA GLU A 44 15.74 -11.45 -2.29
C GLU A 44 16.82 -10.44 -1.85
N MET A 45 17.01 -9.38 -2.63
CA MET A 45 17.94 -8.30 -2.33
C MET A 45 17.26 -7.20 -1.52
N VAL A 46 16.09 -6.74 -1.96
CA VAL A 46 15.42 -5.54 -1.43
C VAL A 46 14.81 -5.80 -0.05
N LEU A 47 13.98 -6.84 0.08
CA LEU A 47 13.18 -7.04 1.29
C LEU A 47 14.03 -7.21 2.57
N PRO A 48 15.10 -8.04 2.61
CA PRO A 48 15.91 -8.16 3.83
C PRO A 48 16.59 -6.86 4.24
N ARG A 49 16.95 -6.00 3.28
CA ARG A 49 17.58 -4.69 3.54
C ARG A 49 16.58 -3.70 4.11
N LEU A 50 15.35 -3.68 3.58
CA LEU A 50 14.27 -2.86 4.11
C LEU A 50 13.88 -3.29 5.53
N LEU A 51 13.76 -4.60 5.78
CA LEU A 51 13.47 -5.14 7.11
C LEU A 51 14.53 -4.70 8.14
N ALA A 52 15.81 -4.81 7.79
CA ALA A 52 16.90 -4.37 8.66
C ALA A 52 16.86 -2.85 8.92
N ALA A 53 16.61 -2.04 7.88
CA ALA A 53 16.51 -0.59 8.01
C ALA A 53 15.31 -0.17 8.87
N ALA A 54 14.13 -0.74 8.63
CA ALA A 54 12.92 -0.48 9.42
C ALA A 54 13.13 -0.85 10.88
N ALA A 55 13.67 -2.04 11.17
CA ALA A 55 13.91 -2.49 12.55
C ALA A 55 14.87 -1.58 13.32
N GLU A 56 15.92 -1.08 12.68
CA GLU A 56 16.86 -0.16 13.32
C GLU A 56 16.23 1.22 13.53
N LEU A 57 15.61 1.79 12.49
CA LEU A 57 15.03 3.13 12.53
C LEU A 57 13.82 3.22 13.47
N ASP A 58 13.01 2.17 13.58
CA ASP A 58 11.82 2.09 14.45
C ASP A 58 12.17 2.32 15.92
N ARG A 59 13.38 1.92 16.35
CA ARG A 59 13.88 2.14 17.72
C ARG A 59 14.19 3.59 18.03
N HIS A 60 14.29 4.43 16.99
CA HIS A 60 14.72 5.82 17.08
C HIS A 60 13.65 6.81 16.61
N HIS A 61 12.48 6.32 16.18
CA HIS A 61 11.34 7.14 15.77
C HIS A 61 10.16 6.93 16.72
N ALA A 62 9.34 7.97 16.89
CA ALA A 62 8.05 7.86 17.60
C ALA A 62 6.98 7.21 16.71
N MET A 63 7.18 7.25 15.39
CA MET A 63 6.39 6.59 14.37
C MET A 63 6.76 5.11 14.28
N ARG A 64 5.79 4.23 14.00
CA ARG A 64 6.05 2.82 13.71
C ARG A 64 6.57 2.65 12.29
N LEU A 65 7.67 1.93 12.11
CA LEU A 65 8.20 1.59 10.79
C LEU A 65 7.97 0.11 10.46
N LEU A 66 7.48 -0.13 9.25
CA LEU A 66 7.27 -1.46 8.69
C LEU A 66 8.10 -1.63 7.41
N ALA A 67 8.38 -2.87 7.05
CA ALA A 67 8.95 -3.19 5.75
C ALA A 67 8.18 -4.32 5.07
N GLY A 68 8.01 -4.15 3.78
CA GLY A 68 7.31 -5.06 2.89
C GLY A 68 7.87 -4.94 1.48
N VAL A 69 7.01 -5.20 0.50
CA VAL A 69 7.28 -4.98 -0.91
C VAL A 69 6.00 -4.59 -1.63
N GLU A 70 6.15 -3.88 -2.73
CA GLU A 70 5.15 -3.85 -3.80
C GLU A 70 5.57 -4.84 -4.89
N LEU A 71 4.76 -5.86 -5.14
CA LEU A 71 4.97 -6.75 -6.29
C LEU A 71 4.47 -6.05 -7.55
N THR A 72 5.40 -5.70 -8.44
CA THR A 72 5.14 -4.77 -9.54
C THR A 72 5.34 -5.43 -10.90
N HIS A 73 4.36 -5.30 -11.79
CA HIS A 73 4.39 -5.84 -13.16
C HIS A 73 4.69 -7.35 -13.31
N LEU A 74 4.49 -8.15 -12.25
CA LEU A 74 4.56 -9.60 -12.37
C LEU A 74 3.45 -10.10 -13.31
N PRO A 75 3.73 -11.13 -14.13
CA PRO A 75 2.66 -11.92 -14.75
C PRO A 75 1.67 -12.40 -13.67
N PRO A 76 0.34 -12.35 -13.89
CA PRO A 76 -0.64 -12.70 -12.87
C PRO A 76 -0.42 -14.07 -12.20
N ALA A 77 0.04 -15.06 -12.98
CA ALA A 77 0.34 -16.40 -12.48
C ALA A 77 1.48 -16.45 -11.44
N LEU A 78 2.33 -15.43 -11.37
CA LEU A 78 3.45 -15.34 -10.43
C LEU A 78 3.10 -14.56 -9.15
N ILE A 79 2.01 -13.79 -9.13
CA ILE A 79 1.66 -12.96 -7.97
C ILE A 79 1.44 -13.81 -6.71
N GLY A 80 0.72 -14.92 -6.80
CA GLY A 80 0.50 -15.85 -5.68
C GLY A 80 1.81 -16.43 -5.12
N PRO A 81 2.64 -17.10 -5.94
CA PRO A 81 3.94 -17.62 -5.51
C PRO A 81 4.85 -16.56 -4.88
N TYR A 82 4.92 -15.35 -5.45
CA TYR A 82 5.80 -14.30 -4.92
C TYR A 82 5.23 -13.59 -3.68
N THR A 83 3.90 -13.53 -3.53
CA THR A 83 3.27 -13.12 -2.27
C THR A 83 3.67 -14.07 -1.14
N GLN A 84 3.58 -15.38 -1.36
CA GLN A 84 3.99 -16.38 -0.38
C GLN A 84 5.49 -16.31 -0.07
N LYS A 85 6.32 -16.12 -1.11
CA LYS A 85 7.77 -15.97 -0.96
C LYS A 85 8.12 -14.74 -0.11
N ALA A 86 7.53 -13.58 -0.40
CA ALA A 86 7.74 -12.36 0.38
C ALA A 86 7.35 -12.56 1.85
N ARG A 87 6.19 -13.18 2.13
CA ARG A 87 5.78 -13.49 3.51
C ARG A 87 6.74 -14.47 4.20
N ALA A 88 7.20 -15.52 3.51
CA ALA A 88 8.16 -16.49 4.05
C ALA A 88 9.53 -15.84 4.39
N MET A 89 9.86 -14.75 3.69
CA MET A 89 11.05 -13.93 3.95
C MET A 89 10.84 -12.89 5.05
N GLY A 90 9.64 -12.79 5.62
CA GLY A 90 9.34 -11.89 6.73
C GLY A 90 8.74 -10.55 6.32
N ALA A 91 8.24 -10.39 5.09
CA ALA A 91 7.49 -9.19 4.72
C ALA A 91 6.32 -8.96 5.70
N GLN A 92 6.32 -7.79 6.34
CA GLN A 92 5.27 -7.40 7.30
C GLN A 92 4.01 -6.93 6.59
N ILE A 93 4.17 -6.45 5.36
CA ILE A 93 3.09 -6.06 4.46
C ILE A 93 3.45 -6.48 3.03
N VAL A 94 2.48 -6.96 2.26
CA VAL A 94 2.62 -7.22 0.83
C VAL A 94 1.59 -6.37 0.08
N VAL A 95 2.10 -5.50 -0.78
CA VAL A 95 1.33 -4.68 -1.70
C VAL A 95 1.47 -5.26 -3.10
N VAL A 96 0.45 -5.15 -3.95
CA VAL A 96 0.58 -5.42 -5.38
C VAL A 96 0.17 -4.19 -6.16
N HIS A 97 0.99 -3.86 -7.16
CA HIS A 97 0.71 -2.82 -8.13
C HIS A 97 -0.53 -3.21 -8.97
N GLY A 98 -1.67 -2.60 -8.69
CA GLY A 98 -2.93 -2.91 -9.37
C GLY A 98 -3.05 -2.30 -10.76
N GLU A 99 -4.06 -2.73 -11.52
CA GLU A 99 -4.32 -2.22 -12.86
C GLU A 99 -4.68 -0.73 -12.84
N SER A 100 -3.69 0.10 -13.15
CA SER A 100 -3.69 1.56 -13.05
C SER A 100 -4.12 2.24 -14.36
N PRO A 101 -4.69 3.46 -14.31
CA PRO A 101 -5.03 4.23 -15.52
C PRO A 101 -3.83 4.75 -16.31
N VAL A 102 -2.63 4.75 -15.73
CA VAL A 102 -1.46 5.43 -16.32
C VAL A 102 -0.33 4.48 -16.70
N GLU A 103 -0.45 3.18 -16.42
CA GLU A 103 0.61 2.20 -16.62
C GLU A 103 0.13 0.90 -17.26
N PRO A 104 0.99 0.19 -18.02
CA PRO A 104 0.62 -0.98 -18.82
C PRO A 104 0.60 -2.27 -17.97
N VAL A 105 -0.19 -2.29 -16.91
CA VAL A 105 -0.31 -3.45 -16.02
C VAL A 105 -1.02 -4.60 -16.73
N ALA A 106 -0.53 -5.83 -16.54
CA ALA A 106 -1.10 -7.00 -17.20
C ALA A 106 -2.56 -7.26 -16.75
N PRO A 107 -3.52 -7.48 -17.66
CA PRO A 107 -4.89 -7.81 -17.28
C PRO A 107 -4.98 -9.08 -16.41
N GLY A 108 -5.84 -9.04 -15.40
CA GLY A 108 -5.99 -10.11 -14.40
C GLY A 108 -5.08 -9.96 -13.18
N THR A 109 -4.27 -8.89 -13.11
CA THR A 109 -3.41 -8.59 -11.96
C THR A 109 -4.23 -8.33 -10.71
N ASN A 110 -5.33 -7.56 -10.82
CA ASN A 110 -6.21 -7.26 -9.69
C ASN A 110 -6.78 -8.55 -9.07
N ARG A 111 -7.41 -9.39 -9.91
CA ARG A 111 -7.93 -10.70 -9.50
C ARG A 111 -6.86 -11.56 -8.82
N ALA A 112 -5.70 -11.71 -9.45
CA ALA A 112 -4.62 -12.55 -8.93
C ALA A 112 -4.05 -12.04 -7.59
N ALA A 113 -3.92 -10.73 -7.42
CA ALA A 113 -3.53 -10.11 -6.15
C ALA A 113 -4.53 -10.42 -5.03
N ILE A 114 -5.82 -10.26 -5.34
CA ILE A 114 -6.88 -10.52 -4.36
C ILE A 114 -6.93 -12.01 -3.98
N GLU A 115 -6.83 -12.91 -4.97
CA GLU A 115 -6.79 -14.36 -4.73
C GLU A 115 -5.56 -14.79 -3.92
N ALA A 116 -4.42 -14.11 -4.12
CA ALA A 116 -3.20 -14.33 -3.36
C ALA A 116 -3.30 -13.86 -1.89
N GLY A 117 -4.31 -13.08 -1.52
CA GLY A 117 -4.48 -12.58 -0.15
C GLY A 117 -3.39 -11.58 0.25
N VAL A 118 -3.07 -10.65 -0.65
CA VAL A 118 -2.18 -9.53 -0.34
C VAL A 118 -2.81 -8.58 0.68
N ASP A 119 -2.01 -7.76 1.33
CA ASP A 119 -2.54 -6.84 2.33
C ASP A 119 -3.26 -5.65 1.67
N ILE A 120 -2.68 -5.13 0.59
CA ILE A 120 -3.20 -3.99 -0.18
C ILE A 120 -3.05 -4.28 -1.68
N LEU A 121 -4.14 -4.06 -2.43
CA LEU A 121 -4.10 -3.88 -3.87
C LEU A 121 -3.97 -2.38 -4.17
N ALA A 122 -2.80 -1.94 -4.62
CA ALA A 122 -2.47 -0.55 -4.85
C ALA A 122 -3.13 0.01 -6.11
N HIS A 123 -3.61 1.25 -6.00
CA HIS A 123 -4.28 2.05 -7.04
C HIS A 123 -4.96 1.25 -8.19
N PRO A 124 -5.93 0.36 -7.91
CA PRO A 124 -6.52 -0.50 -8.92
C PRO A 124 -7.61 0.24 -9.71
N GLY A 125 -7.23 1.27 -10.45
CA GLY A 125 -8.16 2.15 -11.16
C GLY A 125 -9.06 1.45 -12.18
N MET A 126 -8.71 0.25 -12.63
CA MET A 126 -9.51 -0.58 -13.54
C MET A 126 -10.37 -1.65 -12.84
N ILE A 127 -10.46 -1.63 -11.50
CA ILE A 127 -11.15 -2.67 -10.72
C ILE A 127 -12.62 -2.87 -11.13
N THR A 128 -13.07 -4.12 -11.08
CA THR A 128 -14.44 -4.54 -11.44
C THR A 128 -15.32 -4.78 -10.19
N PRO A 129 -16.66 -4.76 -10.33
CA PRO A 129 -17.55 -5.10 -9.21
C PRO A 129 -17.28 -6.49 -8.62
N GLU A 130 -16.98 -7.48 -9.47
CA GLU A 130 -16.68 -8.85 -9.06
C GLU A 130 -15.36 -8.95 -8.27
N GLU A 131 -14.38 -8.13 -8.63
CA GLU A 131 -13.12 -8.03 -7.88
C GLU A 131 -13.31 -7.31 -6.55
N CYS A 132 -14.11 -6.23 -6.50
CA CYS A 132 -14.46 -5.57 -5.25
C CYS A 132 -15.18 -6.54 -4.28
N ALA A 133 -16.12 -7.34 -4.78
CA ALA A 133 -16.79 -8.36 -3.96
C ALA A 133 -15.81 -9.43 -3.44
N LEU A 134 -14.88 -9.88 -4.28
CA LEU A 134 -13.84 -10.82 -3.85
C LEU A 134 -12.89 -10.19 -2.84
N ALA A 135 -12.50 -8.92 -3.00
CA ALA A 135 -11.64 -8.21 -2.06
C ALA A 135 -12.30 -8.09 -0.68
N ALA A 136 -13.62 -7.84 -0.63
CA ALA A 136 -14.39 -7.85 0.61
C ALA A 136 -14.37 -9.22 1.30
N ASP A 137 -14.60 -10.31 0.54
CA ASP A 137 -14.57 -11.69 1.06
C ASP A 137 -13.18 -12.11 1.57
N LYS A 138 -12.12 -11.73 0.84
CA LYS A 138 -10.73 -12.06 1.17
C LYS A 138 -10.10 -11.14 2.22
N GLY A 139 -10.75 -10.02 2.55
CA GLY A 139 -10.19 -9.00 3.45
C GLY A 139 -8.98 -8.26 2.86
N VAL A 140 -8.89 -8.18 1.53
CA VAL A 140 -7.83 -7.44 0.82
C VAL A 140 -8.24 -5.98 0.73
N MET A 141 -7.37 -5.07 1.17
CA MET A 141 -7.69 -3.64 1.13
C MET A 141 -7.46 -3.07 -0.27
N LEU A 142 -8.36 -2.18 -0.71
CA LEU A 142 -8.22 -1.44 -1.95
C LEU A 142 -7.71 -0.03 -1.67
N GLU A 143 -6.70 0.40 -2.41
CA GLU A 143 -6.08 1.70 -2.19
C GLU A 143 -6.80 2.84 -2.92
N ILE A 144 -7.06 3.92 -2.19
CA ILE A 144 -7.29 5.25 -2.71
C ILE A 144 -5.94 5.98 -2.70
N SER A 145 -5.34 6.18 -3.87
CA SER A 145 -3.98 6.71 -3.96
C SER A 145 -3.96 8.24 -4.08
N ALA A 146 -3.05 8.90 -3.37
CA ALA A 146 -2.77 10.32 -3.55
C ALA A 146 -1.85 10.60 -4.75
N ARG A 147 -1.28 9.56 -5.37
CA ARG A 147 -0.32 9.69 -6.48
C ARG A 147 -0.98 10.24 -7.74
N GLY A 148 -0.36 11.26 -8.32
CA GLY A 148 -0.80 11.83 -9.59
C GLY A 148 -0.85 10.77 -10.70
N GLY A 149 -1.90 10.81 -11.54
CA GLY A 149 -2.14 9.78 -12.55
C GLY A 149 -2.94 8.61 -11.98
N HIS A 150 -2.40 7.89 -11.01
CA HIS A 150 -3.09 6.78 -10.33
C HIS A 150 -4.42 7.23 -9.69
N SER A 151 -4.42 8.43 -9.09
CA SER A 151 -5.58 9.03 -8.45
C SER A 151 -6.77 9.25 -9.40
N LEU A 152 -6.58 9.22 -10.72
CA LEU A 152 -7.67 9.30 -11.71
C LEU A 152 -8.67 8.14 -11.56
N GLY A 153 -8.21 6.98 -11.05
CA GLY A 153 -9.05 5.81 -10.79
C GLY A 153 -9.84 5.85 -9.47
N ASN A 154 -9.51 6.76 -8.55
CA ASN A 154 -10.01 6.75 -7.17
C ASN A 154 -11.54 6.76 -7.07
N GLY A 155 -12.23 7.54 -7.91
CA GLY A 155 -13.69 7.62 -7.91
C GLY A 155 -14.35 6.27 -8.21
N ARG A 156 -13.75 5.47 -9.10
CA ARG A 156 -14.22 4.12 -9.40
C ARG A 156 -13.95 3.17 -8.25
N VAL A 157 -12.74 3.17 -7.70
CA VAL A 157 -12.34 2.33 -6.55
C VAL A 157 -13.25 2.61 -5.35
N ALA A 158 -13.45 3.88 -5.01
CA ALA A 158 -14.31 4.30 -3.91
C ALA A 158 -15.77 3.86 -4.11
N SER A 159 -16.33 4.12 -5.30
CA SER A 159 -17.73 3.79 -5.61
C SER A 159 -18.01 2.28 -5.59
N LEU A 160 -17.19 1.50 -6.30
CA LEU A 160 -17.37 0.04 -6.39
C LEU A 160 -16.97 -0.68 -5.10
N GLY A 161 -15.87 -0.26 -4.47
CA GLY A 161 -15.43 -0.81 -3.19
C GLY A 161 -16.49 -0.62 -2.10
N ARG A 162 -17.08 0.58 -1.99
CA ARG A 162 -18.20 0.86 -1.09
C ARG A 162 -19.41 -0.02 -1.38
N ALA A 163 -19.81 -0.14 -2.66
CA ALA A 163 -20.96 -0.94 -3.04
C ALA A 163 -20.80 -2.42 -2.68
N ALA A 164 -19.57 -2.93 -2.70
CA ALA A 164 -19.25 -4.30 -2.33
C ALA A 164 -18.93 -4.51 -0.83
N GLY A 165 -18.76 -3.42 -0.06
CA GLY A 165 -18.29 -3.50 1.34
C GLY A 165 -16.80 -3.83 1.46
N ALA A 166 -16.00 -3.63 0.42
CA ALA A 166 -14.56 -3.85 0.44
C ALA A 166 -13.87 -2.84 1.37
N GLY A 167 -12.80 -3.28 2.04
CA GLY A 167 -11.99 -2.39 2.86
C GLY A 167 -11.20 -1.42 1.98
N LEU A 168 -11.18 -0.15 2.34
CA LEU A 168 -10.43 0.89 1.65
C LEU A 168 -9.32 1.44 2.56
N VAL A 169 -8.19 1.83 1.97
CA VAL A 169 -7.07 2.53 2.64
C VAL A 169 -6.63 3.73 1.80
N ILE A 170 -5.97 4.71 2.42
CA ILE A 170 -5.43 5.88 1.72
C ILE A 170 -3.92 5.90 1.91
N ASN A 171 -3.17 5.84 0.81
CA ASN A 171 -1.71 5.91 0.80
C ASN A 171 -1.21 6.86 -0.29
N THR A 172 0.08 7.17 -0.26
CA THR A 172 0.66 8.14 -1.19
C THR A 172 1.28 7.55 -2.43
N ASP A 173 1.76 6.30 -2.37
CA ASP A 173 2.67 5.77 -3.38
C ASP A 173 3.88 6.73 -3.57
N SER A 174 4.45 7.16 -2.44
CA SER A 174 5.46 8.22 -2.40
C SER A 174 6.79 7.76 -2.97
N HIS A 175 7.25 8.42 -4.02
CA HIS A 175 8.58 8.23 -4.61
C HIS A 175 9.50 9.41 -4.32
N ALA A 176 8.96 10.63 -4.28
CA ALA A 176 9.70 11.87 -4.06
C ALA A 176 9.29 12.54 -2.74
N PRO A 177 10.13 13.42 -2.15
CA PRO A 177 9.78 14.16 -0.94
C PRO A 177 8.44 14.91 -0.99
N ARG A 178 8.05 15.35 -2.19
CA ARG A 178 6.81 16.11 -2.43
C ARG A 178 5.54 15.25 -2.43
N ASP A 179 5.68 13.93 -2.52
CA ASP A 179 4.56 13.01 -2.60
C ASP A 179 4.00 12.67 -1.19
N LEU A 180 4.81 12.86 -0.15
CA LEU A 180 4.36 12.74 1.24
C LEU A 180 3.28 13.77 1.56
N ILE A 181 2.24 13.33 2.25
CA ILE A 181 1.10 14.17 2.64
C ILE A 181 0.85 14.09 4.15
N ASP A 182 0.22 15.13 4.70
CA ASP A 182 -0.27 15.11 6.07
C ASP A 182 -1.70 14.54 6.18
N HIS A 183 -2.17 14.34 7.41
CA HIS A 183 -3.51 13.81 7.69
C HIS A 183 -4.62 14.66 7.05
N ALA A 184 -4.50 15.99 7.09
CA ALA A 184 -5.52 16.89 6.54
C ALA A 184 -5.60 16.78 5.01
N TYR A 185 -4.47 16.55 4.34
CA TYR A 185 -4.42 16.30 2.91
C TYR A 185 -4.98 14.92 2.57
N ALA A 186 -4.64 13.87 3.31
CA ALA A 186 -5.22 12.54 3.12
C ALA A 186 -6.76 12.56 3.25
N GLN A 187 -7.30 13.34 4.20
CA GLN A 187 -8.74 13.56 4.30
C GLN A 187 -9.35 14.20 3.05
N ARG A 188 -8.65 15.15 2.42
CA ARG A 188 -9.09 15.74 1.14
C ARG A 188 -9.06 14.72 0.01
N VAL A 189 -8.00 13.91 -0.09
CA VAL A 189 -7.88 12.84 -1.10
C VAL A 189 -9.09 11.90 -1.03
N GLY A 190 -9.39 11.37 0.15
CA GLY A 190 -10.54 10.48 0.33
C GLY A 190 -11.88 11.13 0.00
N ARG A 191 -12.12 12.38 0.44
CA ARG A 191 -13.36 13.10 0.12
C ARG A 191 -13.50 13.39 -1.37
N PHE A 192 -12.41 13.76 -2.04
CA PHE A 192 -12.42 14.02 -3.48
C PHE A 192 -12.50 12.73 -4.31
N ALA A 193 -12.16 11.58 -3.74
CA ALA A 193 -12.48 10.27 -4.30
C ALA A 193 -13.99 9.92 -4.19
N GLY A 194 -14.80 10.68 -3.45
CA GLY A 194 -16.23 10.44 -3.28
C GLY A 194 -16.62 9.69 -2.01
N LEU A 195 -15.69 9.57 -1.05
CA LEU A 195 -15.97 9.06 0.29
C LEU A 195 -16.58 10.15 1.19
N SER A 196 -17.47 9.74 2.08
CA SER A 196 -17.95 10.55 3.20
C SER A 196 -16.85 10.74 4.26
N GLY A 197 -17.06 11.68 5.18
CA GLY A 197 -16.12 11.89 6.28
C GLY A 197 -15.94 10.65 7.15
N GLU A 198 -17.00 9.90 7.42
CA GLU A 198 -16.94 8.66 8.20
C GLU A 198 -16.14 7.58 7.47
N GLU A 199 -16.37 7.41 6.16
CA GLU A 199 -15.64 6.43 5.35
C GLU A 199 -14.14 6.72 5.28
N VAL A 200 -13.75 8.00 5.27
CA VAL A 200 -12.34 8.40 5.36
C VAL A 200 -11.73 7.98 6.71
N GLU A 201 -12.43 8.21 7.82
CA GLU A 201 -11.94 7.77 9.14
C GLU A 201 -11.87 6.23 9.23
N GLN A 202 -12.80 5.51 8.58
CA GLN A 202 -12.71 4.06 8.45
C GLN A 202 -11.47 3.62 7.65
N CYS A 203 -11.06 4.36 6.61
CA CYS A 203 -9.81 4.08 5.90
C CYS A 203 -8.61 4.15 6.85
N PHE A 204 -8.53 5.20 7.67
CA PHE A 204 -7.44 5.34 8.65
C PHE A 204 -7.47 4.26 9.73
N ALA A 205 -8.66 3.88 10.19
CA ALA A 205 -8.83 2.77 11.14
C ALA A 205 -8.34 1.44 10.55
N ARG A 206 -8.63 1.17 9.26
CA ARG A 206 -8.14 -0.03 8.56
C ARG A 206 -6.63 -0.01 8.39
N SER A 207 -6.02 1.12 8.03
CA SER A 207 -4.56 1.26 7.99
C SER A 207 -3.93 0.96 9.36
N ARG A 208 -4.56 1.41 10.46
CA ARG A 208 -4.10 1.08 11.82
C ARG A 208 -4.21 -0.41 12.12
N ALA A 209 -5.33 -1.06 11.78
CA ALA A 209 -5.50 -2.50 11.95
C ALA A 209 -4.47 -3.33 11.16
N LEU A 210 -4.08 -2.87 9.96
CA LEU A 210 -2.98 -3.49 9.20
C LEU A 210 -1.64 -3.40 9.95
N VAL A 211 -1.33 -2.22 10.53
CA VAL A 211 -0.11 -2.03 11.33
C VAL A 211 -0.11 -2.92 12.57
N GLU A 212 -1.22 -2.98 13.31
CA GLU A 212 -1.36 -3.81 14.51
C GLU A 212 -1.16 -5.30 14.19
N ARG A 213 -1.79 -5.79 13.11
CA ARG A 213 -1.60 -7.15 12.60
C ARG A 213 -0.15 -7.42 12.22
N ALA A 214 0.49 -6.50 11.50
CA ALA A 214 1.88 -6.63 11.07
C ALA A 214 2.89 -6.67 12.25
N LEU A 215 2.53 -6.05 13.39
CA LEU A 215 3.34 -6.04 14.61
C LEU A 215 2.98 -7.20 15.57
N GLY A 216 2.02 -8.05 15.23
CA GLY A 216 1.56 -9.14 16.09
C GLY A 216 0.83 -8.65 17.36
N VAL A 217 0.31 -7.43 17.33
CA VAL A 217 -0.56 -6.90 18.39
C VAL A 217 -1.95 -7.47 18.11
N ASN A 218 -2.36 -8.49 18.88
CA ASN A 218 -3.71 -9.05 18.75
C ASN A 218 -4.75 -7.97 19.02
N VAL A 219 -5.65 -7.75 18.05
CA VAL A 219 -6.92 -7.01 18.21
C VAL A 219 -8.02 -7.98 18.62
#